data_AF-A0A8J7RED6-F1
#
_entry.id   AF-A0A8J7RED6-F1
#
_cell.length_a   1.000
_cell.length_b   1.000
_cell.length_c   1.000
_cell.angle_alpha   90.00
_cell.angle_beta   90.00
_cell.angle_gamma   90.00
#
_symmetry.space_group_name_H-M   'P 1'
#
loop_
_entity.id
_entity.type
_entity.pdbx_description
1 polymer ?
#
loop_
_entity_poly.entity_id
_entity_poly.type
_entity_poly.pdbx_seq_one_letter_code
_entity_poly.pdbx_strand_id
1 'polypeptide(L)'
;AHVRPMSEEEIASMVASLRKKLILLDEGVQEATIQESDQESSPKSSSRSIREKCIICLVCGESFRVITKKHLAKHGLDAVSYRERFGLPKGKPLACKALVAARKKKMEEMELWKLRAQGTSDPAGE
;
A
#
# COMPACT_ATOMS: atom_id res chain seq x y z
N ALA A 1 -18.96 42.92 -16.54
CA ALA A 1 -18.84 41.46 -16.28
C ALA A 1 -20.25 40.89 -16.24
N HIS A 2 -20.60 39.98 -17.17
CA HIS A 2 -21.94 39.37 -17.20
C HIS A 2 -21.95 38.17 -16.26
N VAL A 3 -22.62 38.30 -15.11
CA VAL A 3 -22.82 37.21 -14.15
C VAL A 3 -24.13 36.53 -14.51
N ARG A 4 -24.10 35.22 -14.77
CA ARG A 4 -25.32 34.42 -14.86
C ARG A 4 -25.70 33.94 -13.46
N PRO A 5 -26.98 34.05 -13.05
CA PRO A 5 -27.45 33.38 -11.85
C PRO A 5 -27.34 31.86 -12.06
N MET A 6 -26.77 31.14 -11.09
CA MET A 6 -26.69 29.68 -11.13
C MET A 6 -28.10 29.08 -11.10
N SER A 7 -28.31 27.98 -11.81
CA SER A 7 -29.60 27.28 -11.78
C SER A 7 -29.77 26.51 -10.47
N GLU A 8 -31.03 26.22 -10.10
CA GLU A 8 -31.35 25.44 -8.89
C GLU A 8 -30.71 24.03 -8.94
N GLU A 9 -30.64 23.43 -10.13
CA GLU A 9 -30.04 22.12 -10.36
C GLU A 9 -28.53 22.14 -10.12
N GLU A 10 -27.84 23.19 -10.56
CA GLU A 10 -26.41 23.38 -10.33
C GLU A 10 -26.12 23.52 -8.83
N ILE A 11 -26.91 24.32 -8.12
CA ILE A 11 -26.80 24.49 -6.67
C ILE A 11 -27.05 23.16 -5.94
N ALA A 12 -28.09 22.42 -6.32
CA ALA A 12 -28.41 21.13 -5.74
C ALA A 12 -27.28 20.10 -5.97
N SER A 13 -26.69 20.09 -7.17
CA SER A 13 -25.57 19.19 -7.51
C SER A 13 -24.31 19.51 -6.70
N MET A 14 -24.04 20.79 -6.45
CA MET A 14 -22.88 21.25 -5.69
C MET A 14 -23.06 20.91 -4.20
N VAL A 15 -24.23 21.16 -3.64
CA VAL A 15 -24.56 20.80 -2.25
C VAL A 15 -24.51 19.29 -2.04
N ALA A 16 -25.04 18.49 -2.98
CA ALA A 16 -24.97 17.03 -2.90
C ALA A 16 -23.52 16.53 -2.94
N SER A 17 -22.66 17.14 -3.77
CA SER A 17 -21.24 16.79 -3.88
C SER A 17 -20.46 17.15 -2.62
N LEU A 18 -20.74 18.32 -2.03
CA LEU A 18 -20.14 18.76 -0.77
C LEU A 18 -20.55 17.84 0.39
N ARG A 19 -21.84 17.51 0.51
CA ARG A 19 -22.33 16.59 1.53
C ARG A 19 -21.63 15.24 1.46
N LYS A 20 -21.49 14.66 0.26
CA LYS A 20 -20.77 13.39 0.07
C LYS A 20 -19.32 13.47 0.57
N LYS A 21 -18.61 14.53 0.23
CA LYS A 21 -17.21 14.73 0.67
C LYS A 21 -17.10 14.89 2.19
N LEU A 22 -18.03 15.61 2.82
CA LEU A 22 -18.04 15.79 4.27
C LEU A 22 -18.32 14.50 5.02
N ILE A 23 -19.26 13.67 4.54
CA ILE A 23 -19.52 12.35 5.12
C ILE A 23 -18.28 11.45 5.02
N LEU A 24 -17.62 11.42 3.85
CA LEU A 24 -16.37 10.65 3.68
C LEU A 24 -15.27 11.09 4.66
N LEU A 25 -15.17 12.40 4.92
CA LEU A 25 -14.19 12.95 5.87
C LEU A 25 -14.55 12.61 7.32
N ASP A 26 -15.83 12.69 7.69
CA ASP A 26 -16.32 12.38 9.04
C ASP A 26 -16.18 10.89 9.38
N GLU A 27 -16.45 10.01 8.40
CA GLU A 27 -16.27 8.57 8.54
C GLU A 27 -14.77 8.15 8.57
N GLY A 28 -13.83 9.11 8.47
CA GLY A 28 -12.39 8.83 8.48
C GLY A 28 -11.93 7.99 7.30
N VAL A 29 -12.77 7.86 6.27
CA VAL A 29 -12.46 7.15 5.03
C VAL A 29 -11.67 8.13 4.18
N GLN A 30 -10.35 8.17 4.41
CA GLN A 30 -9.43 8.66 3.39
C GLN A 30 -9.78 7.96 2.08
N GLU A 31 -9.80 8.74 1.01
CA GLU A 31 -9.99 8.35 -0.39
C GLU A 31 -8.91 7.33 -0.81
N ALA A 32 -9.03 6.11 -0.30
CA ALA A 32 -8.55 4.91 -0.90
C ALA A 32 -9.66 4.47 -1.86
N THR A 33 -9.71 5.10 -3.03
CA THR A 33 -10.33 4.51 -4.22
C THR A 33 -9.57 3.22 -4.53
N ILE A 34 -9.90 2.18 -3.77
CA ILE A 34 -9.66 0.77 -4.05
C ILE A 34 -11.07 0.18 -4.16
N GLN A 35 -11.81 0.64 -5.17
CA GLN A 35 -12.84 -0.22 -5.73
C GLN A 35 -12.11 -1.25 -6.58
N GLU A 36 -12.02 -2.46 -6.05
CA GLU A 36 -12.38 -3.66 -6.77
C GLU A 36 -12.78 -4.70 -5.72
N SER A 37 -14.06 -5.05 -5.82
CA SER A 37 -14.74 -6.18 -5.23
C SER A 37 -13.85 -7.42 -5.09
N ASP A 38 -13.79 -7.94 -3.86
CA ASP A 38 -13.75 -9.39 -3.61
C ASP A 38 -14.15 -9.59 -2.14
N GLN A 39 -15.46 -9.42 -1.89
CA GLN A 39 -16.13 -10.21 -0.87
C GLN A 39 -16.19 -11.64 -1.40
N GLU A 40 -15.29 -12.49 -0.89
CA GLU A 40 -15.52 -13.90 -0.54
C GLU A 40 -14.18 -14.62 -0.57
N SER A 41 -13.56 -14.69 0.60
CA SER A 41 -12.98 -15.91 1.13
C SER A 41 -12.20 -15.49 2.36
N SER A 42 -12.65 -15.96 3.51
CA SER A 42 -11.79 -16.13 4.68
C SER A 42 -10.38 -16.51 4.21
N PRO A 43 -9.31 -15.76 4.54
CA PRO A 43 -7.98 -16.03 4.01
C PRO A 43 -7.40 -17.24 4.75
N LYS A 44 -7.93 -18.41 4.42
CA LYS A 44 -7.50 -19.72 4.95
C LYS A 44 -6.26 -20.23 4.24
N SER A 45 -5.75 -19.53 3.22
CA SER A 45 -4.49 -19.86 2.57
C SER A 45 -3.52 -18.67 2.61
N SER A 46 -2.42 -18.88 3.31
CA SER A 46 -1.26 -17.96 3.40
C SER A 46 -0.73 -17.51 2.04
N SER A 47 -0.99 -18.29 0.99
CA SER A 47 -0.66 -17.98 -0.40
C SER A 47 -1.48 -16.84 -1.02
N ARG A 48 -2.68 -16.53 -0.50
CA ARG A 48 -3.59 -15.52 -1.07
C ARG A 48 -3.60 -14.17 -0.35
N SER A 49 -2.85 -14.02 0.73
CA SER A 49 -2.85 -12.77 1.52
C SER A 49 -2.18 -11.60 0.80
N ILE A 50 -1.28 -11.87 -0.16
CA ILE A 50 -0.55 -10.86 -0.91
C ILE A 50 -1.24 -10.61 -2.26
N ARG A 51 -2.03 -9.54 -2.36
CA ARG A 51 -2.65 -9.10 -3.62
C ARG A 51 -1.72 -8.15 -4.40
N GLU A 52 -2.16 -7.74 -5.58
CA GLU A 52 -1.39 -6.85 -6.45
C GLU A 52 -1.25 -5.45 -5.88
N LYS A 53 -2.38 -4.83 -5.52
CA LYS A 53 -2.47 -3.45 -5.01
C LYS A 53 -2.32 -3.36 -3.49
N CYS A 54 -2.77 -4.39 -2.75
CA CYS A 54 -2.76 -4.43 -1.28
C CYS A 54 -2.30 -5.80 -0.72
N ILE A 55 -2.04 -5.86 0.58
CA ILE A 55 -1.75 -7.06 1.36
C ILE A 55 -2.72 -7.10 2.54
N ILE A 56 -3.36 -8.25 2.77
CA ILE A 56 -4.27 -8.46 3.90
C ILE A 56 -3.49 -9.04 5.07
N CYS A 57 -3.65 -8.45 6.25
CA CYS A 57 -3.15 -9.04 7.49
C CYS A 57 -3.97 -10.28 7.84
N LEU A 58 -3.30 -11.38 8.12
CA LEU A 58 -3.92 -12.66 8.46
C LEU A 58 -4.39 -12.73 9.93
N VAL A 59 -4.01 -11.74 10.75
CA VAL A 59 -4.43 -11.65 12.16
C VAL A 59 -5.69 -10.81 12.30
N CYS A 60 -5.74 -9.63 11.67
CA CYS A 60 -6.86 -8.70 11.81
C CYS A 60 -7.76 -8.60 10.57
N GLY A 61 -7.35 -9.14 9.41
CA GLY A 61 -8.11 -9.03 8.16
C GLY A 61 -8.05 -7.66 7.48
N GLU A 62 -7.35 -6.68 8.07
CA GLU A 62 -7.20 -5.35 7.49
C GLU A 62 -6.28 -5.35 6.26
N SER A 63 -6.59 -4.48 5.30
CA SER A 63 -5.81 -4.33 4.08
C SER A 63 -4.80 -3.18 4.18
N PHE A 64 -3.56 -3.43 3.78
CA PHE A 64 -2.46 -2.47 3.82
C PHE A 64 -1.69 -2.46 2.50
N ARG A 65 -0.85 -1.45 2.25
CA ARG A 65 0.18 -1.53 1.19
C ARG A 65 1.42 -2.29 1.66
N VAL A 66 1.76 -2.17 2.94
CA VAL A 66 2.88 -2.83 3.61
C VAL A 66 2.48 -3.17 5.05
N ILE A 67 2.69 -4.41 5.46
CA ILE A 67 2.62 -4.78 6.88
C ILE A 67 3.93 -4.33 7.54
N THR A 68 3.83 -3.29 8.36
CA THR A 68 4.98 -2.71 9.06
C THR A 68 5.20 -3.38 10.42
N LYS A 69 6.40 -3.24 10.98
CA LYS A 69 6.72 -3.70 12.33
C LYS A 69 5.79 -3.10 13.40
N LYS A 70 5.32 -1.86 13.20
CA LYS A 70 4.36 -1.20 14.10
C LYS A 70 3.02 -1.93 14.15
N HIS A 71 2.52 -2.41 13.01
CA HIS A 71 1.28 -3.18 12.96
C HIS A 71 1.46 -4.55 13.62
N LEU A 72 2.57 -5.24 13.34
CA LEU A 72 2.88 -6.52 13.97
C LEU A 72 3.04 -6.40 15.51
N ALA A 73 3.62 -5.29 15.98
CA ALA A 73 3.74 -5.00 17.41
C ALA A 73 2.39 -4.86 18.12
N LYS A 74 1.36 -4.33 17.44
CA LYS A 74 -0.02 -4.30 18.00
C LYS A 74 -0.58 -5.71 18.24
N HIS A 75 -0.11 -6.69 17.48
CA HIS A 75 -0.48 -8.10 17.64
C HIS A 75 0.51 -8.89 18.50
N GLY A 76 1.55 -8.24 19.07
CA GLY A 76 2.59 -8.91 19.84
C GLY A 76 3.42 -9.89 19.02
N LEU A 77 3.50 -9.71 17.70
CA LEU A 77 4.25 -10.58 16.79
C LEU A 77 5.44 -9.83 16.20
N ASP A 78 6.53 -10.57 15.94
CA ASP A 78 7.61 -10.11 15.08
C ASP A 78 7.40 -10.59 13.63
N ALA A 79 8.09 -9.97 12.67
CA ALA A 79 8.02 -10.35 11.27
C ALA A 79 8.44 -11.80 11.03
N VAL A 80 9.36 -12.35 11.82
CA VAL A 80 9.76 -13.77 11.73
C VAL A 80 8.62 -14.66 12.22
N SER A 81 8.14 -14.42 13.44
CA SER A 81 7.05 -15.19 14.05
C SER A 81 5.76 -15.11 13.25
N TYR A 82 5.46 -13.96 12.63
CA TYR A 82 4.32 -13.81 11.72
C TYR A 82 4.45 -14.73 10.50
N ARG A 83 5.64 -14.82 9.90
CA ARG A 83 5.86 -15.72 8.76
C ARG A 83 5.74 -17.19 9.15
N GLU A 84 6.24 -17.58 10.32
CA GLU A 84 6.17 -18.95 10.80
C GLU A 84 4.73 -19.36 11.12
N ARG A 85 3.97 -18.52 11.82
CA ARG A 85 2.56 -18.78 12.15
C ARG A 85 1.70 -18.98 10.91
N PHE A 86 2.00 -18.24 9.85
CA PHE A 86 1.25 -18.29 8.60
C PHE A 86 1.95 -19.07 7.48
N GLY A 87 3.02 -19.81 7.76
CA GLY A 87 3.71 -20.62 6.74
C GLY A 87 4.25 -19.85 5.52
N LEU A 88 4.63 -18.58 5.70
CA LEU A 88 5.25 -17.76 4.66
C LEU A 88 6.75 -18.05 4.58
N PRO A 89 7.35 -18.10 3.37
CA PRO A 89 8.78 -18.37 3.22
C PRO A 89 9.63 -17.28 3.89
N LYS A 90 10.71 -17.71 4.55
CA LYS A 90 11.69 -16.83 5.21
C LYS A 90 12.28 -15.88 4.17
N GLY A 91 12.17 -14.57 4.40
CA GLY A 91 12.65 -13.53 3.49
C GLY A 91 11.62 -12.98 2.49
N LYS A 92 10.42 -13.54 2.39
CA LYS A 92 9.36 -12.93 1.56
C LYS A 92 8.97 -11.55 2.13
N PRO A 93 8.87 -10.50 1.28
CA PRO A 93 8.41 -9.19 1.72
C PRO A 93 6.93 -9.21 2.09
N LEU A 94 6.59 -8.62 3.24
CA LEU A 94 5.21 -8.42 3.69
C LEU A 94 4.60 -7.14 3.07
N ALA A 95 4.68 -7.03 1.74
CA ALA A 95 4.22 -5.89 0.98
C ALA A 95 3.45 -6.36 -0.27
N CYS A 96 2.59 -5.50 -0.82
CA CYS A 96 1.89 -5.80 -2.06
C CYS A 96 2.84 -5.99 -3.25
N LYS A 97 2.43 -6.80 -4.24
CA LYS A 97 3.30 -7.14 -5.39
C LYS A 97 3.71 -5.91 -6.19
N ALA A 98 2.79 -4.96 -6.38
CA ALA A 98 3.06 -3.72 -7.12
C ALA A 98 4.18 -2.89 -6.47
N LEU A 99 4.21 -2.77 -5.13
CA LEU A 99 5.27 -2.01 -4.45
C LEU A 99 6.62 -2.70 -4.56
N VAL A 100 6.65 -4.04 -4.46
CA VAL A 100 7.88 -4.81 -4.63
C VAL A 100 8.43 -4.65 -6.05
N ALA A 101 7.56 -4.75 -7.06
CA ALA A 101 7.94 -4.53 -8.46
C ALA A 101 8.45 -3.11 -8.72
N ALA A 102 7.76 -2.08 -8.19
CA ALA A 102 8.19 -0.69 -8.32
C ALA A 102 9.57 -0.44 -7.69
N ARG A 103 9.84 -1.04 -6.52
CA ARG A 103 11.17 -0.95 -5.88
C ARG A 103 12.25 -1.65 -6.71
N LYS A 104 11.96 -2.81 -7.30
CA LYS A 104 12.89 -3.50 -8.20
C LYS A 104 13.19 -2.66 -9.44
N LYS A 105 12.15 -2.15 -10.12
CA LYS A 105 12.31 -1.28 -11.30
C LYS A 105 13.15 -0.05 -10.98
N LYS A 106 12.92 0.60 -9.84
CA LYS A 106 13.72 1.76 -9.41
C LYS A 106 15.18 1.39 -9.12
N MET A 107 15.43 0.22 -8.54
CA MET A 107 16.81 -0.27 -8.33
C MET A 107 17.53 -0.56 -9.65
N GLU A 108 16.81 -1.13 -10.62
CA GLU A 108 17.31 -1.38 -11.99
C GLU A 108 17.61 -0.07 -12.72
N GLU A 109 16.69 0.89 -12.68
CA GLU A 109 16.84 2.21 -13.31
C GLU A 109 18.03 3.01 -12.75
N MET A 110 18.24 2.97 -11.43
CA MET A 110 19.35 3.68 -10.80
C MET A 110 20.69 2.96 -10.94
N GLU A 111 20.71 1.73 -11.48
CA GLU A 111 21.92 0.92 -11.73
C GLU A 111 22.96 0.98 -10.59
N LEU A 112 22.49 0.96 -9.34
CA LEU A 112 23.32 1.24 -8.15
C LEU A 112 24.55 0.32 -8.04
N TRP A 113 24.51 -0.85 -8.68
CA TRP A 113 25.64 -1.77 -8.73
C TRP A 113 26.80 -1.28 -9.62
N LYS A 114 26.53 -0.41 -10.60
CA LYS A 114 27.58 0.22 -11.43
C LYS A 114 28.35 1.28 -10.66
N LEU A 115 27.67 2.02 -9.78
CA LEU A 115 28.30 3.03 -8.92
C LEU A 115 29.28 2.38 -7.91
N ARG A 116 28.95 1.18 -7.41
CA ARG A 116 29.83 0.41 -6.51
C ARG A 116 31.08 -0.15 -7.22
N ALA A 117 30.97 -0.52 -8.49
CA ALA A 117 32.11 -1.02 -9.27
C ALA A 117 33.13 0.08 -9.62
N GLN A 118 32.69 1.34 -9.69
CA GLN A 118 33.58 2.49 -9.95
C GLN A 118 34.27 3.01 -8.69
N GLY A 119 33.71 2.77 -7.50
CA GLY A 119 34.29 3.20 -6.21
C GLY A 119 35.36 2.27 -5.62
N THR A 120 35.75 1.20 -6.32
CA THR A 120 36.83 0.28 -5.89
C THR A 120 38.11 0.42 -6.72
N SER A 121 38.22 1.46 -7.56
CA SER A 121 39.46 1.83 -8.23
C SER A 121 40.04 3.10 -7.60
N ASP A 122 40.44 3.00 -6.33
CA ASP A 122 41.46 3.90 -5.77
C ASP A 122 42.66 3.05 -5.29
N PRO A 123 43.88 3.43 -5.70
CA PRO A 123 45.04 2.55 -5.71
C PRO A 123 45.66 2.42 -4.32
N ALA A 124 46.22 1.24 -4.05
CA ALA A 124 47.21 1.06 -3.00
C ALA A 124 48.35 2.07 -3.22
N GLY A 125 48.44 3.06 -2.32
CA GLY A 125 49.58 3.95 -2.20
C GLY A 125 50.65 3.33 -1.32
N GLU A 126 51.87 3.35 -1.86
CA GLU A 126 53.20 3.14 -1.25
C GLU A 126 53.44 3.94 0.04
#